data_AF-A0ABD3PH43-F1
#
_entry.id   AF-A0ABD3PH43-F1
#
_cell.length_a   1.000
_cell.length_b   1.000
_cell.length_c   1.000
_cell.angle_alpha   90.00
_cell.angle_beta   90.00
_cell.angle_gamma   90.00
#
_symmetry.space_group_name_H-M   'P 1'
#
loop_
_entity.id
_entity.type
_entity.pdbx_description
1 polymer ?
#
loop_
_entity_poly.entity_id
_entity_poly.type
_entity_poly.pdbx_seq_one_letter_code
_entity_poly.pdbx_strand_id
1 'polypeptide(L)'
;MMDFDLAASRLAKDQQSALARSRAQRAARTASTKAKRDAAAARAQAETRLNAKKFESEKRTRVVGRVLREVGKIERRLGVADVGAKENGSTGAKGSSDSTNHSGSTVELFERYPLATGWRLNPTSIHGEGDKIALPPSILEELTSSNSDLDPWTGQSGRPLAFRIGISNPGYSGFPSSHKMKHLMEKVNADVTMECSETTVSEASNQDMELDDSDDEVESSWREAYLDELSHRYVSYTHGTVVEFTQEDGCVGLPEPIAMALLVPNAYSLVGNTNASAIQTKRTEDPAATKSTEQPSDGDKDMDIEEKTPGHPAYGAFDLPATEVEIIPIKFLSPGKECTFTPTASSIKNGFYALKDVKLVLEQSLIRTRATLSKGDVIRTWRRGVSFDLIVSKLAPADYAADYGVVSCVNTDLNVDIGPPEGIAEEEESGNNDRKPENEQTLNDASGRTLADASIPADFGVTHAVRANQVELLPEPPENETTGVCIVQIRGRGSNNSGRRRFRISTATIKDLFAFASTISIAGDGHFKLVTRFPRKEFMLSSSGEKDCYKPEDTLESAGITDGQVMFMIERT
;
A
#
# COMPACT_ATOMS: atom_id res chain seq x y z
N MET A 1 -71.56 -94.76 34.25
CA MET A 1 -70.31 -94.35 34.92
C MET A 1 -69.97 -92.98 34.34
N MET A 2 -70.07 -91.92 35.14
CA MET A 2 -69.84 -90.55 34.64
C MET A 2 -68.35 -90.36 34.33
N ASP A 3 -68.03 -89.84 33.15
CA ASP A 3 -66.67 -89.54 32.66
C ASP A 3 -66.04 -88.36 33.42
N PHE A 4 -65.79 -88.56 34.70
CA PHE A 4 -65.07 -87.62 35.55
C PHE A 4 -63.66 -87.33 35.01
N ASP A 5 -63.03 -88.31 34.37
CA ASP A 5 -61.68 -88.17 33.81
C ASP A 5 -61.65 -87.21 32.60
N LEU A 6 -62.69 -87.19 31.77
CA LEU A 6 -62.77 -86.28 30.62
C LEU A 6 -63.00 -84.83 31.09
N ALA A 7 -63.83 -84.64 32.11
CA ALA A 7 -64.07 -83.33 32.73
C ALA A 7 -62.81 -82.81 33.46
N ALA A 8 -62.11 -83.67 34.19
CA ALA A 8 -60.84 -83.33 34.84
C ALA A 8 -59.75 -82.98 33.82
N SER A 9 -59.65 -83.72 32.70
CA SER A 9 -58.70 -83.43 31.62
C SER A 9 -58.97 -82.08 30.95
N ARG A 10 -60.25 -81.73 30.69
CA ARG A 10 -60.63 -80.41 30.15
C ARG A 10 -60.30 -79.28 31.12
N LEU A 11 -60.61 -79.45 32.41
CA LEU A 11 -60.27 -78.47 33.43
C LEU A 11 -58.76 -78.24 33.54
N ALA A 12 -57.96 -79.31 33.49
CA ALA A 12 -56.51 -79.22 33.50
C ALA A 12 -55.98 -78.47 32.27
N LYS A 13 -56.57 -78.71 31.09
CA LYS A 13 -56.20 -78.02 29.84
C LYS A 13 -56.57 -76.54 29.86
N ASP A 14 -57.72 -76.19 30.43
CA ASP A 14 -58.14 -74.79 30.62
C ASP A 14 -57.28 -74.07 31.65
N GLN A 15 -56.91 -74.72 32.76
CA GLN A 15 -55.96 -74.17 33.74
C GLN A 15 -54.58 -73.94 33.12
N GLN A 16 -54.07 -74.87 32.32
CA GLN A 16 -52.81 -74.69 31.58
C GLN A 16 -52.91 -73.54 30.56
N SER A 17 -54.01 -73.44 29.83
CA SER A 17 -54.27 -72.34 28.88
C SER A 17 -54.35 -70.98 29.57
N ALA A 18 -55.00 -70.90 30.74
CA ALA A 18 -55.10 -69.68 31.53
C ALA A 18 -53.73 -69.26 32.09
N LEU A 19 -52.92 -70.20 32.58
CA LEU A 19 -51.55 -69.94 33.03
C LEU A 19 -50.65 -69.49 31.86
N ALA A 20 -50.78 -70.11 30.68
CA ALA A 20 -50.04 -69.70 29.49
C ALA A 20 -50.40 -68.27 29.06
N ARG A 21 -51.69 -67.92 29.05
CA ARG A 21 -52.16 -66.54 28.76
C ARG A 21 -51.67 -65.53 29.78
N SER A 22 -51.71 -65.86 31.07
CA SER A 22 -51.18 -65.00 32.14
C SER A 22 -49.66 -64.77 32.01
N ARG A 23 -48.89 -65.82 31.70
CA ARG A 23 -47.45 -65.72 31.42
C ARG A 23 -47.16 -64.87 30.19
N ALA A 24 -47.90 -65.07 29.10
CA ALA A 24 -47.77 -64.27 27.88
C ALA A 24 -48.08 -62.78 28.15
N GLN A 25 -49.12 -62.49 28.94
CA GLN A 25 -49.48 -61.10 29.29
C GLN A 25 -48.43 -60.44 30.19
N ARG A 26 -47.84 -61.18 31.14
CA ARG A 26 -46.71 -60.68 31.95
C ARG A 26 -45.48 -60.44 31.09
N ALA A 27 -45.14 -61.36 30.19
CA ALA A 27 -44.04 -61.21 29.25
C ALA A 27 -44.23 -60.02 28.30
N ALA A 28 -45.46 -59.78 27.83
CA ALA A 28 -45.77 -58.61 27.01
C ALA A 28 -45.60 -57.28 27.79
N ARG A 29 -46.01 -57.24 29.08
CA ARG A 29 -45.81 -56.07 29.93
C ARG A 29 -44.33 -55.80 30.22
N THR A 30 -43.54 -56.83 30.53
CA THR A 30 -42.10 -56.67 30.77
C THR A 30 -41.34 -56.30 29.50
N ALA A 31 -41.72 -56.86 28.35
CA ALA A 31 -41.19 -56.44 27.05
C ALA A 31 -41.53 -54.97 26.75
N SER A 32 -42.76 -54.53 27.05
CA SER A 32 -43.20 -53.14 26.87
C SER A 32 -42.44 -52.16 27.79
N THR A 33 -42.24 -52.50 29.06
CA THR A 33 -41.47 -51.64 29.98
C THR A 33 -39.99 -51.57 29.63
N LYS A 34 -39.40 -52.68 29.17
CA LYS A 34 -38.03 -52.70 28.63
C LYS A 34 -37.92 -51.81 27.39
N ALA A 35 -38.81 -51.98 26.40
CA ALA A 35 -38.83 -51.16 25.20
C ALA A 35 -38.97 -49.66 25.50
N LYS A 36 -39.79 -49.28 26.50
CA LYS A 36 -39.90 -47.88 26.94
C LYS A 36 -38.62 -47.33 27.56
N ARG A 37 -37.90 -48.12 28.36
CA ARG A 37 -36.60 -47.72 28.94
C ARG A 37 -35.53 -47.59 27.85
N ASP A 38 -35.46 -48.56 26.94
CA ASP A 38 -34.51 -48.55 25.84
C ASP A 38 -34.77 -47.35 24.91
N ALA A 39 -36.04 -47.03 24.62
CA ALA A 39 -36.42 -45.84 23.87
C ALA A 39 -36.08 -44.52 24.59
N ALA A 40 -36.26 -44.46 25.92
CA ALA A 40 -35.89 -43.30 26.71
C ALA A 40 -34.37 -43.09 26.76
N ALA A 41 -33.60 -44.17 26.93
CA ALA A 41 -32.13 -44.13 26.89
C ALA A 41 -31.61 -43.70 25.51
N ALA A 42 -32.21 -44.21 24.43
CA ALA A 42 -31.87 -43.80 23.07
C ALA A 42 -32.18 -42.32 22.81
N ARG A 43 -33.30 -41.80 23.32
CA ARG A 43 -33.64 -40.36 23.25
C ARG A 43 -32.65 -39.50 24.03
N ALA A 44 -32.30 -39.90 25.25
CA ALA A 44 -31.30 -39.18 26.06
C ALA A 44 -29.93 -39.16 25.36
N GLN A 45 -29.50 -40.26 24.75
CA GLN A 45 -28.26 -40.31 23.97
C GLN A 45 -28.31 -39.47 22.68
N ALA A 46 -29.46 -39.43 22.01
CA ALA A 46 -29.63 -38.58 20.84
C ALA A 46 -29.61 -37.09 21.22
N GLU A 47 -30.22 -36.73 22.34
CA GLU A 47 -30.22 -35.37 22.88
C GLU A 47 -28.83 -34.92 23.31
N THR A 48 -28.05 -35.75 24.01
CA THR A 48 -26.66 -35.41 24.37
C THR A 48 -25.77 -35.24 23.14
N ARG A 49 -25.93 -36.08 22.11
CA ARG A 49 -25.23 -35.92 20.82
C ARG A 49 -25.63 -34.64 20.10
N LEU A 50 -26.92 -34.29 20.11
CA LEU A 50 -27.41 -33.07 19.48
C LEU A 50 -26.89 -31.83 20.21
N ASN A 51 -26.88 -31.84 21.55
CA ASN A 51 -26.34 -30.75 22.36
C ASN A 51 -24.81 -30.61 22.18
N ALA A 52 -24.07 -31.73 22.10
CA ALA A 52 -22.64 -31.71 21.81
C ALA A 52 -22.35 -31.11 20.42
N LYS A 53 -23.12 -31.50 19.38
CA LYS A 53 -23.02 -30.91 18.04
C LYS A 53 -23.32 -29.41 18.03
N LYS A 54 -24.37 -28.98 18.75
CA LYS A 54 -24.71 -27.55 18.90
C LYS A 54 -23.58 -26.79 19.57
N PHE A 55 -23.06 -27.31 20.68
CA PHE A 55 -21.96 -26.69 21.41
C PHE A 55 -20.68 -26.59 20.55
N GLU A 56 -20.33 -27.65 19.81
CA GLU A 56 -19.21 -27.60 18.86
C GLU A 56 -19.44 -26.57 17.75
N SER A 57 -20.66 -26.47 17.21
CA SER A 57 -20.98 -25.48 16.18
C SER A 57 -20.91 -24.05 16.71
N GLU A 58 -21.38 -23.81 17.93
CA GLU A 58 -21.32 -22.50 18.57
C GLU A 58 -19.88 -22.08 18.86
N LYS A 59 -19.08 -23.01 19.42
CA LYS A 59 -17.65 -22.82 19.64
C LYS A 59 -16.94 -22.44 18.34
N ARG A 60 -17.20 -23.17 17.25
CA ARG A 60 -16.68 -22.90 15.91
C ARG A 60 -17.02 -21.49 15.43
N THR A 61 -18.29 -21.08 15.55
CA THR A 61 -18.74 -19.73 15.18
C THR A 61 -18.03 -18.65 16.00
N ARG A 62 -17.80 -18.87 17.30
CA ARG A 62 -17.05 -17.94 18.16
C ARG A 62 -15.58 -17.81 17.74
N VAL A 63 -14.92 -18.93 17.43
CA VAL A 63 -13.53 -18.93 16.94
C VAL A 63 -13.43 -18.15 15.63
N VAL A 64 -14.29 -18.45 14.64
CA VAL A 64 -14.31 -17.74 13.35
C VAL A 64 -14.59 -16.25 13.55
N GLY A 65 -15.57 -15.90 14.40
CA GLY A 65 -15.90 -14.52 14.70
C GLY A 65 -14.75 -13.73 15.33
N ARG A 66 -13.93 -14.38 16.18
CA ARG A 66 -12.73 -13.75 16.77
C ARG A 66 -11.64 -13.57 15.73
N VAL A 67 -11.36 -14.59 14.90
CA VAL A 67 -10.37 -14.49 13.81
C VAL A 67 -10.73 -13.41 12.80
N LEU A 68 -11.98 -13.39 12.32
CA LEU A 68 -12.47 -12.36 11.39
C LEU A 68 -12.38 -10.95 11.97
N ARG A 69 -12.64 -10.80 13.27
CA ARG A 69 -12.53 -9.51 13.95
C ARG A 69 -11.09 -9.01 13.98
N GLU A 70 -10.13 -9.86 14.35
CA GLU A 70 -8.71 -9.48 14.46
C GLU A 70 -8.07 -9.26 13.09
N VAL A 71 -8.29 -10.16 12.12
CA VAL A 71 -7.83 -9.95 10.74
C VAL A 71 -8.47 -8.69 10.14
N GLY A 72 -9.77 -8.48 10.37
CA GLY A 72 -10.45 -7.27 9.92
C GLY A 72 -9.96 -5.99 10.61
N LYS A 73 -9.48 -6.05 11.86
CA LYS A 73 -8.81 -4.90 12.51
C LYS A 73 -7.51 -4.56 11.79
N ILE A 74 -6.69 -5.56 11.46
CA ILE A 74 -5.46 -5.39 10.70
C ILE A 74 -5.72 -4.75 9.34
N GLU A 75 -6.69 -5.28 8.57
CA GLU A 75 -7.02 -4.73 7.25
C GLU A 75 -7.59 -3.31 7.32
N ARG A 76 -8.44 -3.01 8.32
CA ARG A 76 -8.93 -1.64 8.54
C ARG A 76 -7.81 -0.67 8.89
N ARG A 77 -6.84 -1.07 9.71
CA ARG A 77 -5.68 -0.24 10.06
C ARG A 77 -4.78 0.02 8.85
N LEU A 78 -4.63 -0.98 7.99
CA LEU A 78 -3.99 -0.85 6.68
C LEU A 78 -4.79 0.00 5.69
N GLY A 79 -6.05 0.30 5.98
CA GLY A 79 -6.97 0.95 5.04
C GLY A 79 -7.37 0.06 3.85
N VAL A 80 -7.09 -1.24 3.89
CA VAL A 80 -7.49 -2.18 2.84
C VAL A 80 -9.01 -2.25 2.80
N ALA A 81 -9.60 -2.11 1.60
CA ALA A 81 -11.04 -2.25 1.42
C ALA A 81 -11.39 -3.47 0.56
N ASP A 82 -12.42 -4.19 0.97
CA ASP A 82 -12.97 -5.33 0.25
C ASP A 82 -13.91 -4.85 -0.85
N VAL A 83 -13.69 -5.33 -2.07
CA VAL A 83 -14.48 -4.98 -3.26
C VAL A 83 -15.44 -6.12 -3.61
N GLY A 84 -15.05 -7.38 -3.42
CA GLY A 84 -15.79 -8.55 -3.91
C GLY A 84 -17.08 -8.93 -3.16
N ALA A 85 -17.44 -8.22 -2.07
CA ALA A 85 -18.57 -8.60 -1.23
C ALA A 85 -19.97 -8.39 -1.87
N LYS A 86 -20.08 -7.72 -3.02
CA LYS A 86 -21.38 -7.25 -3.54
C LYS A 86 -22.12 -8.26 -4.43
N GLU A 87 -21.46 -9.18 -5.11
CA GLU A 87 -22.17 -10.04 -6.10
C GLU A 87 -22.97 -11.21 -5.48
N ASN A 88 -22.68 -11.63 -4.24
CA ASN A 88 -23.42 -12.71 -3.57
C ASN A 88 -24.48 -12.23 -2.57
N GLY A 89 -24.76 -10.93 -2.54
CA GLY A 89 -25.79 -10.30 -1.71
C GLY A 89 -27.20 -10.42 -2.28
N SER A 90 -27.62 -11.61 -2.73
CA SER A 90 -29.04 -11.89 -2.91
C SER A 90 -29.71 -11.80 -1.53
N THR A 91 -30.57 -10.80 -1.40
CA THR A 91 -31.52 -10.58 -0.30
C THR A 91 -32.50 -11.75 -0.20
N GLY A 92 -32.02 -12.87 0.35
CA GLY A 92 -32.76 -14.12 0.51
C GLY A 92 -32.75 -14.63 1.94
N ALA A 93 -32.85 -13.74 2.94
CA ALA A 93 -33.12 -14.13 4.32
C ALA A 93 -34.57 -14.63 4.48
N LYS A 94 -34.92 -15.76 3.85
CA LYS A 94 -36.07 -16.59 4.23
C LYS A 94 -35.73 -18.06 4.01
N GLY A 95 -35.36 -18.69 5.13
CA GLY A 95 -35.43 -20.11 5.46
C GLY A 95 -35.52 -21.12 4.32
N SER A 96 -34.41 -21.78 4.03
CA SER A 96 -34.43 -23.19 3.65
C SER A 96 -33.42 -23.93 4.50
N SER A 97 -33.91 -24.54 5.58
CA SER A 97 -33.16 -25.45 6.43
C SER A 97 -33.13 -26.82 5.75
N ASP A 98 -32.23 -27.01 4.79
CA ASP A 98 -31.94 -28.36 4.30
C ASP A 98 -30.63 -28.84 4.90
N SER A 99 -30.76 -29.64 5.95
CA SER A 99 -29.66 -30.17 6.76
C SER A 99 -28.97 -31.33 6.02
N THR A 100 -28.04 -31.02 5.13
CA THR A 100 -27.08 -32.00 4.65
C THR A 100 -25.91 -32.06 5.64
N ASN A 101 -25.74 -33.23 6.27
CA ASN A 101 -24.67 -33.50 7.23
C ASN A 101 -23.31 -33.57 6.50
N HIS A 102 -22.67 -32.43 6.25
CA HIS A 102 -21.25 -32.41 5.95
C HIS A 102 -20.47 -32.27 7.26
N SER A 103 -19.66 -33.29 7.56
CA SER A 103 -18.60 -33.19 8.55
C SER A 103 -17.51 -32.29 7.97
N GLY A 104 -17.79 -30.99 7.95
CA GLY A 104 -16.98 -30.00 7.24
C GLY A 104 -15.58 -29.88 7.85
N SER A 105 -14.60 -29.99 6.97
CA SER A 105 -13.20 -29.60 7.18
C SER A 105 -13.14 -28.15 7.72
N THR A 106 -12.12 -27.82 8.50
CA THR A 106 -11.86 -26.44 8.96
C THR A 106 -11.81 -25.42 7.83
N VAL A 107 -11.56 -25.85 6.59
CA VAL A 107 -11.59 -25.02 5.38
C VAL A 107 -13.01 -24.56 5.02
N GLU A 108 -14.05 -25.35 5.33
CA GLU A 108 -15.45 -24.96 5.09
C GLU A 108 -15.96 -23.93 6.12
N LEU A 109 -15.24 -23.70 7.23
CA LEU A 109 -15.66 -22.69 8.21
C LEU A 109 -15.54 -21.25 7.69
N PHE A 110 -14.66 -21.03 6.72
CA PHE A 110 -14.47 -19.74 6.07
C PHE A 110 -15.09 -19.78 4.67
N GLU A 111 -16.40 -20.00 4.58
CA GLU A 111 -17.14 -19.86 3.30
C GLU A 111 -16.94 -18.46 2.69
N ARG A 112 -16.63 -17.46 3.52
CA ARG A 112 -16.10 -16.17 3.09
C ARG A 112 -14.63 -16.07 3.48
N TYR A 113 -13.79 -15.77 2.49
CA TYR A 113 -12.39 -15.46 2.72
C TYR A 113 -12.27 -14.31 3.73
N PRO A 114 -11.54 -14.48 4.84
CA PRO A 114 -11.43 -13.46 5.87
C PRO A 114 -10.58 -12.26 5.45
N LEU A 115 -9.90 -12.37 4.31
CA LEU A 115 -9.07 -11.34 3.73
C LEU A 115 -9.84 -10.60 2.64
N ALA A 116 -9.65 -9.29 2.54
CA ALA A 116 -10.23 -8.48 1.48
C ALA A 116 -9.93 -9.05 0.09
N THR A 117 -10.93 -9.00 -0.77
CA THR A 117 -10.87 -9.43 -2.18
C THR A 117 -10.88 -8.22 -3.10
N GLY A 118 -10.04 -8.28 -4.13
CA GLY A 118 -9.86 -7.19 -5.09
C GLY A 118 -10.49 -7.48 -6.45
N TRP A 119 -10.37 -6.51 -7.35
CA TRP A 119 -10.65 -6.72 -8.76
C TRP A 119 -9.58 -7.63 -9.37
N ARG A 120 -10.00 -8.59 -10.19
CA ARG A 120 -9.10 -9.44 -10.97
C ARG A 120 -9.06 -8.93 -12.40
N LEU A 121 -7.89 -8.47 -12.83
CA LEU A 121 -7.72 -7.78 -14.10
C LEU A 121 -6.56 -8.38 -14.90
N ASN A 122 -6.70 -8.38 -16.21
CA ASN A 122 -5.65 -8.81 -17.11
C ASN A 122 -4.61 -7.69 -17.30
N PRO A 123 -3.32 -7.96 -17.05
CA PRO A 123 -2.28 -6.95 -17.17
C PRO A 123 -2.04 -6.57 -18.64
N THR A 124 -2.02 -5.27 -18.92
CA THR A 124 -1.63 -4.64 -20.19
C THR A 124 -0.47 -3.68 -19.94
N SER A 125 0.35 -3.42 -20.95
CA SER A 125 1.47 -2.48 -20.79
C SER A 125 1.01 -1.06 -21.01
N ILE A 126 1.44 -0.16 -20.13
CA ILE A 126 1.27 1.29 -20.33
C ILE A 126 2.60 2.02 -20.26
N HIS A 127 2.60 3.23 -20.79
CA HIS A 127 3.69 4.17 -20.57
C HIS A 127 3.58 4.76 -19.16
N GLY A 128 4.67 4.70 -18.41
CA GLY A 128 4.76 5.34 -17.11
C GLY A 128 6.09 5.07 -16.45
N GLU A 129 6.62 6.08 -15.78
CA GLU A 129 7.70 5.89 -14.83
C GLU A 129 7.09 5.71 -13.43
N GLY A 130 7.63 4.75 -12.67
CA GLY A 130 7.29 4.54 -11.27
C GLY A 130 6.14 3.56 -11.02
N ASP A 131 5.24 3.91 -10.10
CA ASP A 131 4.21 3.04 -9.52
C ASP A 131 2.77 3.42 -9.93
N LYS A 132 2.63 4.12 -11.05
CA LYS A 132 1.34 4.65 -11.50
C LYS A 132 0.69 3.70 -12.51
N ILE A 133 -0.41 3.06 -12.12
CA ILE A 133 -1.20 2.16 -12.96
C ILE A 133 -2.35 2.90 -13.64
N ALA A 134 -2.86 2.34 -14.73
CA ALA A 134 -4.09 2.79 -15.35
C ALA A 134 -5.20 1.76 -15.10
N LEU A 135 -6.38 2.22 -14.71
CA LEU A 135 -7.52 1.37 -14.40
C LEU A 135 -8.68 1.62 -15.39
N PRO A 136 -9.67 0.73 -15.46
CA PRO A 136 -10.86 0.97 -16.26
C PRO A 136 -11.82 1.99 -15.62
N PRO A 137 -12.59 2.76 -16.42
CA PRO A 137 -13.61 3.69 -15.91
C PRO A 137 -14.64 3.06 -14.99
N SER A 138 -15.02 1.79 -15.21
CA SER A 138 -15.96 1.05 -14.35
C SER A 138 -15.52 0.97 -12.89
N ILE A 139 -14.20 0.88 -12.64
CA ILE A 139 -13.65 0.91 -11.28
C ILE A 139 -13.78 2.30 -10.65
N LEU A 140 -13.62 3.39 -11.42
CA LEU A 140 -13.87 4.73 -10.93
C LEU A 140 -15.34 4.92 -10.53
N GLU A 141 -16.27 4.41 -11.34
CA GLU A 141 -17.71 4.44 -11.04
C GLU A 141 -18.01 3.67 -9.75
N GLU A 142 -17.38 2.51 -9.54
CA GLU A 142 -17.54 1.74 -8.30
C GLU A 142 -16.94 2.47 -7.08
N LEU A 143 -15.75 3.07 -7.23
CA LEU A 143 -15.07 3.85 -6.20
C LEU A 143 -15.80 5.14 -5.81
N THR A 144 -16.56 5.72 -6.74
CA THR A 144 -17.31 6.98 -6.53
C THR A 144 -18.78 6.75 -6.22
N SER A 145 -19.26 5.51 -6.35
CA SER A 145 -20.63 5.15 -5.98
C SER A 145 -20.85 5.42 -4.49
N SER A 146 -21.93 6.14 -4.16
CA SER A 146 -22.28 6.66 -2.82
C SER A 146 -22.40 5.62 -1.69
N ASN A 147 -22.34 4.34 -2.03
CA ASN A 147 -22.33 3.22 -1.08
C ASN A 147 -20.93 2.68 -0.80
N SER A 148 -19.89 3.23 -1.42
CA SER A 148 -18.52 2.83 -1.17
C SER A 148 -17.90 3.80 -0.17
N ASP A 149 -17.39 3.30 0.95
CA ASP A 149 -16.50 4.04 1.85
C ASP A 149 -15.12 4.30 1.18
N LEU A 150 -15.06 4.28 -0.15
CA LEU A 150 -13.86 4.36 -0.99
C LEU A 150 -13.78 5.66 -1.77
N ASP A 151 -14.75 6.57 -1.59
CA ASP A 151 -14.77 7.84 -2.29
C ASP A 151 -13.49 8.64 -1.98
N PRO A 152 -12.62 8.84 -2.98
CA PRO A 152 -11.34 9.50 -2.79
C PRO A 152 -11.50 11.00 -2.48
N TRP A 153 -12.68 11.58 -2.66
CA TRP A 153 -12.92 13.01 -2.53
C TRP A 153 -13.57 13.42 -1.20
N THR A 154 -14.23 12.49 -0.50
CA THR A 154 -14.88 12.79 0.79
C THR A 154 -13.96 12.57 1.99
N GLY A 155 -12.80 11.95 1.80
CA GLY A 155 -11.78 11.76 2.83
C GLY A 155 -11.01 13.04 3.16
N GLN A 156 -10.96 13.40 4.45
CA GLN A 156 -10.22 14.55 5.02
C GLN A 156 -8.71 14.59 4.71
N SER A 157 -8.13 13.58 4.06
CA SER A 157 -6.68 13.40 4.01
C SER A 157 -6.01 13.99 2.75
N GLY A 158 -6.73 14.28 1.66
CA GLY A 158 -6.15 14.78 0.42
C GLY A 158 -5.06 13.85 -0.16
N ARG A 159 -5.05 12.58 0.24
CA ARG A 159 -4.04 11.59 -0.15
C ARG A 159 -4.47 10.87 -1.43
N PRO A 160 -3.52 10.52 -2.31
CA PRO A 160 -3.84 9.73 -3.49
C PRO A 160 -4.34 8.34 -3.08
N LEU A 161 -5.26 7.79 -3.89
CA LEU A 161 -5.72 6.42 -3.73
C LEU A 161 -4.59 5.46 -4.11
N ALA A 162 -4.27 4.56 -3.18
CA ALA A 162 -3.26 3.53 -3.38
C ALA A 162 -3.91 2.16 -3.53
N PHE A 163 -3.16 1.23 -4.12
CA PHE A 163 -3.62 -0.12 -4.40
C PHE A 163 -2.52 -1.13 -4.07
N ARG A 164 -2.91 -2.27 -3.49
CA ARG A 164 -2.10 -3.48 -3.47
C ARG A 164 -2.33 -4.22 -4.79
N ILE A 165 -1.24 -4.53 -5.47
CA ILE A 165 -1.22 -5.16 -6.79
C ILE A 165 -0.51 -6.50 -6.61
N GLY A 166 -1.21 -7.62 -6.70
CA GLY A 166 -0.65 -8.94 -6.42
C GLY A 166 -0.97 -9.97 -7.48
N ILE A 167 -0.05 -10.91 -7.71
CA ILE A 167 -0.30 -12.12 -8.49
C ILE A 167 -0.76 -13.20 -7.53
N SER A 168 -2.02 -13.63 -7.65
CA SER A 168 -2.57 -14.67 -6.78
C SER A 168 -1.83 -15.99 -6.97
N ASN A 169 -1.54 -16.68 -5.87
CA ASN A 169 -0.90 -17.99 -5.90
C ASN A 169 -1.96 -19.07 -6.27
N PRO A 170 -1.81 -19.77 -7.42
CA PRO A 170 -2.76 -20.83 -7.81
C PRO A 170 -2.74 -22.02 -6.83
N GLY A 171 -1.66 -22.19 -6.06
CA GLY A 171 -1.55 -23.20 -5.02
C GLY A 171 -2.20 -22.80 -3.68
N TYR A 172 -2.76 -21.61 -3.56
CA TYR A 172 -3.40 -21.16 -2.33
C TYR A 172 -4.75 -21.89 -2.13
N SER A 173 -4.76 -22.86 -1.22
CA SER A 173 -5.93 -23.71 -0.96
C SER A 173 -7.02 -23.04 -0.10
N GLY A 174 -6.79 -21.80 0.33
CA GLY A 174 -7.70 -21.04 1.19
C GLY A 174 -7.11 -20.70 2.55
N PHE A 175 -7.90 -20.00 3.35
CA PHE A 175 -7.48 -19.53 4.66
C PHE A 175 -7.84 -20.53 5.77
N PRO A 176 -6.96 -20.78 6.75
CA PRO A 176 -5.56 -20.35 6.82
C PRO A 176 -4.64 -21.29 6.02
N SER A 177 -3.67 -20.74 5.31
CA SER A 177 -2.60 -21.53 4.67
C SER A 177 -1.29 -21.49 5.46
N SER A 178 -0.96 -20.34 6.05
CA SER A 178 0.28 -20.08 6.77
C SER A 178 0.37 -20.89 8.07
N HIS A 179 1.59 -21.32 8.42
CA HIS A 179 1.83 -22.02 9.69
C HIS A 179 1.59 -21.10 10.89
N LYS A 180 2.01 -19.83 10.80
CA LYS A 180 1.81 -18.86 11.88
C LYS A 180 0.32 -18.59 12.11
N MET A 181 -0.45 -18.41 11.04
CA MET A 181 -1.90 -18.22 11.13
C MET A 181 -2.62 -19.47 11.68
N LYS A 182 -2.22 -20.67 11.26
CA LYS A 182 -2.75 -21.94 11.81
C LYS A 182 -2.50 -22.07 13.31
N HIS A 183 -1.26 -21.83 13.76
CA HIS A 183 -0.91 -21.86 15.18
C HIS A 183 -1.72 -20.83 15.98
N LEU A 184 -1.90 -19.63 15.42
CA LEU A 184 -2.68 -18.59 16.06
C LEU A 184 -4.16 -19.00 16.17
N MET A 185 -4.73 -19.61 15.13
CA MET A 185 -6.09 -20.15 15.20
C MET A 185 -6.24 -21.29 16.22
N GLU A 186 -5.22 -22.13 16.40
CA GLU A 186 -5.20 -23.15 17.46
C GLU A 186 -5.21 -22.51 18.85
N LYS A 187 -4.43 -21.44 19.06
CA LYS A 187 -4.44 -20.65 20.31
C LYS A 187 -5.83 -20.05 20.57
N VAL A 188 -6.43 -19.39 19.58
CA VAL A 188 -7.79 -18.83 19.69
C VAL A 188 -8.82 -19.92 19.98
N ASN A 189 -8.69 -21.09 19.36
CA ASN A 189 -9.57 -22.23 19.65
C ASN A 189 -9.40 -22.74 21.08
N ALA A 190 -8.16 -22.81 21.60
CA ALA A 190 -7.90 -23.17 23.00
C ALA A 190 -8.54 -22.16 23.96
N ASP A 191 -8.34 -20.86 23.73
CA ASP A 191 -8.89 -19.77 24.55
C ASP A 191 -10.42 -19.84 24.59
N VAL A 192 -11.09 -19.96 23.44
CA VAL A 192 -12.55 -20.08 23.37
C VAL A 192 -13.04 -21.38 24.04
N THR A 193 -12.25 -22.46 24.01
CA THR A 193 -12.59 -23.71 24.72
C THR A 193 -12.62 -23.48 26.23
N MET A 194 -11.61 -22.80 26.76
CA MET A 194 -11.52 -22.47 28.18
C MET A 194 -12.68 -21.58 28.60
N GLU A 195 -12.93 -20.49 27.87
CA GLU A 195 -14.06 -19.56 28.12
C GLU A 195 -15.40 -20.30 28.18
N CYS A 196 -15.67 -21.21 27.24
CA CYS A 196 -16.94 -21.96 27.19
C CYS A 196 -17.09 -22.99 28.33
N SER A 197 -15.98 -23.48 28.89
CA SER A 197 -16.03 -24.43 30.01
C SER A 197 -16.40 -23.76 31.34
N GLU A 198 -16.02 -22.49 31.51
CA GLU A 198 -16.24 -21.72 32.75
C GLU A 198 -17.65 -21.11 32.83
N THR A 199 -18.32 -20.86 31.71
CA THR A 199 -19.63 -20.15 31.68
C THR A 199 -20.83 -20.98 32.19
N THR A 200 -20.63 -22.19 32.72
CA THR A 200 -21.74 -23.10 33.03
C THR A 200 -22.50 -22.81 34.34
N VAL A 201 -22.11 -21.80 35.13
CA VAL A 201 -22.72 -21.60 36.48
C VAL A 201 -22.97 -20.15 36.93
N SER A 202 -22.74 -19.12 36.13
CA SER A 202 -22.94 -17.73 36.57
C SER A 202 -23.82 -16.92 35.61
N GLU A 203 -24.98 -16.51 36.14
CA GLU A 203 -25.96 -15.64 35.51
C GLU A 203 -25.33 -14.34 35.00
N ALA A 204 -25.60 -14.04 33.73
CA ALA A 204 -25.51 -12.77 33.00
C ALA A 204 -25.19 -11.50 33.83
N SER A 205 -23.93 -11.31 34.19
CA SER A 205 -23.41 -9.99 34.55
C SER A 205 -22.76 -9.36 33.31
N ASN A 206 -23.46 -8.38 32.71
CA ASN A 206 -22.93 -7.50 31.66
C ASN A 206 -21.81 -6.62 32.22
N GLN A 207 -20.61 -7.18 32.40
CA GLN A 207 -19.43 -6.40 32.70
C GLN A 207 -18.74 -6.03 31.39
N ASP A 208 -19.06 -4.81 30.96
CA ASP A 208 -18.33 -4.03 29.98
C ASP A 208 -16.95 -3.71 30.60
N MET A 209 -16.02 -4.66 30.48
CA MET A 209 -14.64 -4.47 30.93
C MET A 209 -13.90 -3.69 29.86
N GLU A 210 -13.59 -2.44 30.17
CA GLU A 210 -12.62 -1.63 29.44
C GLU A 210 -11.25 -2.34 29.46
N LEU A 211 -10.81 -2.79 28.29
CA LEU A 211 -9.52 -3.44 28.07
C LEU A 211 -8.44 -2.36 28.02
N ASP A 212 -7.59 -2.36 29.04
CA ASP A 212 -6.51 -1.40 29.29
C ASP A 212 -5.14 -2.01 28.90
N ASP A 213 -4.45 -1.36 27.96
CA ASP A 213 -2.99 -1.28 27.73
C ASP A 213 -2.10 -2.54 27.54
N SER A 214 -2.63 -3.74 27.28
CA SER A 214 -1.82 -4.96 26.99
C SER A 214 -1.87 -5.44 25.52
N ASP A 215 -2.37 -4.62 24.59
CA ASP A 215 -2.74 -5.07 23.23
C ASP A 215 -1.56 -5.18 22.23
N ASP A 216 -0.42 -4.55 22.50
CA ASP A 216 0.66 -4.41 21.49
C ASP A 216 1.35 -5.75 21.14
N GLU A 217 1.61 -6.61 22.11
CA GLU A 217 2.27 -7.91 21.86
C GLU A 217 1.35 -8.87 21.10
N VAL A 218 0.07 -8.87 21.45
CA VAL A 218 -0.95 -9.70 20.79
C VAL A 218 -1.10 -9.25 19.34
N GLU A 219 -1.18 -7.94 19.12
CA GLU A 219 -1.30 -7.38 17.78
C GLU A 219 -0.09 -7.71 16.90
N SER A 220 1.12 -7.62 17.45
CA SER A 220 2.36 -7.99 16.73
C SER A 220 2.31 -9.43 16.21
N SER A 221 1.83 -10.37 17.05
CA SER A 221 1.69 -11.79 16.65
C SER A 221 0.64 -11.98 15.54
N TRP A 222 -0.52 -11.32 15.63
CA TRP A 222 -1.54 -11.38 14.57
C TRP A 222 -1.05 -10.78 13.27
N ARG A 223 -0.30 -9.67 13.35
CA ARG A 223 0.28 -9.01 12.18
C ARG A 223 1.32 -9.88 11.49
N GLU A 224 2.23 -10.49 12.25
CA GLU A 224 3.24 -11.40 11.69
C GLU A 224 2.58 -12.61 11.01
N ALA A 225 1.53 -13.16 11.63
CA ALA A 225 0.73 -14.22 11.04
C ALA A 225 -0.02 -13.75 9.77
N TYR A 226 -0.51 -12.52 9.75
CA TYR A 226 -1.18 -11.94 8.58
C TYR A 226 -0.21 -11.76 7.40
N LEU A 227 0.98 -11.20 7.63
CA LEU A 227 2.01 -11.06 6.60
C LEU A 227 2.48 -12.42 6.07
N ASP A 228 2.64 -13.41 6.94
CA ASP A 228 2.93 -14.79 6.56
C ASP A 228 1.78 -15.43 5.75
N GLU A 229 0.53 -15.13 6.07
CA GLU A 229 -0.61 -15.56 5.24
C GLU A 229 -0.62 -14.88 3.86
N LEU A 230 -0.27 -13.59 3.78
CA LEU A 230 -0.16 -12.88 2.50
C LEU A 230 0.93 -13.47 1.60
N SER A 231 2.04 -13.94 2.17
CA SER A 231 3.10 -14.62 1.40
C SER A 231 2.66 -15.98 0.85
N HIS A 232 1.64 -16.58 1.42
CA HIS A 232 1.02 -17.80 0.89
C HIS A 232 -0.06 -17.48 -0.15
N ARG A 233 -0.79 -16.37 0.03
CA ARG A 233 -1.86 -15.92 -0.88
C ARG A 233 -1.33 -15.41 -2.22
N TYR A 234 -0.22 -14.67 -2.21
CA TYR A 234 0.37 -14.08 -3.41
C TYR A 234 1.70 -14.74 -3.76
N VAL A 235 1.99 -14.91 -5.05
CA VAL A 235 3.34 -15.28 -5.52
C VAL A 235 4.27 -14.08 -5.38
N SER A 236 3.74 -12.90 -5.66
CA SER A 236 4.38 -11.60 -5.51
C SER A 236 3.30 -10.52 -5.41
N TYR A 237 3.62 -9.44 -4.71
CA TYR A 237 2.78 -8.25 -4.72
C TYR A 237 3.62 -7.00 -4.48
N THR A 238 3.13 -5.88 -4.98
CA THR A 238 3.68 -4.54 -4.81
C THR A 238 2.52 -3.56 -4.60
N HIS A 239 2.83 -2.27 -4.50
CA HIS A 239 1.85 -1.21 -4.36
C HIS A 239 2.01 -0.15 -5.44
N GLY A 240 0.92 0.53 -5.73
CA GLY A 240 0.92 1.62 -6.70
C GLY A 240 -0.27 2.56 -6.51
N THR A 241 -0.31 3.60 -7.33
CA THR A 241 -1.42 4.55 -7.41
C THR A 241 -2.00 4.58 -8.80
N VAL A 242 -3.19 5.15 -8.95
CA VAL A 242 -3.81 5.32 -10.26
C VAL A 242 -3.37 6.66 -10.89
N VAL A 243 -2.91 6.64 -12.14
CA VAL A 243 -2.69 7.86 -12.93
C VAL A 243 -3.97 8.28 -13.65
N GLU A 244 -4.66 7.34 -14.28
CA GLU A 244 -5.83 7.61 -15.09
C GLU A 244 -6.76 6.39 -15.18
N PHE A 245 -8.01 6.65 -15.52
CA PHE A 245 -9.05 5.65 -15.70
C PHE A 245 -9.41 5.52 -17.18
N THR A 246 -8.48 4.96 -17.96
CA THR A 246 -8.55 4.91 -19.45
C THR A 246 -8.43 3.49 -20.00
N GLN A 247 -8.22 2.48 -19.15
CA GLN A 247 -8.08 1.10 -19.61
C GLN A 247 -9.42 0.49 -20.02
N GLU A 248 -9.34 -0.55 -20.85
CA GLU A 248 -10.49 -1.38 -21.18
C GLU A 248 -10.96 -2.17 -19.94
N ASP A 249 -12.27 -2.38 -19.84
CA ASP A 249 -12.85 -3.17 -18.76
C ASP A 249 -12.25 -4.58 -18.72
N GLY A 250 -11.92 -5.05 -17.51
CA GLY A 250 -11.22 -6.32 -17.32
C GLY A 250 -9.71 -6.28 -17.56
N CYS A 251 -9.14 -5.12 -17.89
CA CYS A 251 -7.70 -4.92 -18.05
C CYS A 251 -7.12 -3.93 -17.03
N VAL A 252 -5.83 -4.01 -16.76
CA VAL A 252 -5.07 -3.04 -15.94
C VAL A 252 -3.75 -2.69 -16.60
N GLY A 253 -3.51 -1.40 -16.75
CA GLY A 253 -2.29 -0.88 -17.31
C GLY A 253 -1.18 -0.89 -16.27
N LEU A 254 -0.15 -1.71 -16.48
CA LEU A 254 1.03 -1.80 -15.63
C LEU A 254 2.26 -1.15 -16.30
N PRO A 255 2.97 -0.25 -15.61
CA PRO A 255 4.26 0.24 -16.09
C PRO A 255 5.38 -0.80 -15.85
N GLU A 256 6.48 -0.71 -16.61
CA GLU A 256 7.63 -1.63 -16.53
C GLU A 256 8.12 -1.87 -15.08
N PRO A 257 8.27 -0.85 -14.20
CA PRO A 257 8.78 -1.08 -12.86
C PRO A 257 7.85 -1.93 -11.99
N ILE A 258 6.53 -1.82 -12.16
CA ILE A 258 5.55 -2.64 -11.44
C ILE A 258 5.55 -4.06 -11.98
N ALA A 259 5.56 -4.22 -13.31
CA ALA A 259 5.66 -5.53 -13.93
C ALA A 259 6.93 -6.28 -13.49
N MET A 260 8.07 -5.60 -13.48
CA MET A 260 9.34 -6.16 -12.99
C MET A 260 9.29 -6.53 -11.50
N ALA A 261 8.70 -5.70 -10.65
CA ALA A 261 8.54 -6.01 -9.22
C ALA A 261 7.67 -7.26 -8.98
N LEU A 262 6.66 -7.47 -9.83
CA LEU A 262 5.81 -8.65 -9.78
C LEU A 262 6.49 -9.92 -10.33
N LEU A 263 7.28 -9.80 -11.40
CA LEU A 263 7.93 -10.94 -12.06
C LEU A 263 9.22 -11.39 -11.37
N VAL A 264 9.98 -10.44 -10.80
CA VAL A 264 11.30 -10.70 -10.24
C VAL A 264 11.34 -10.25 -8.77
N PRO A 265 10.65 -10.95 -7.86
CA PRO A 265 10.74 -10.65 -6.43
C PRO A 265 12.19 -10.90 -5.96
N ASN A 266 12.75 -9.94 -5.23
CA ASN A 266 14.08 -10.07 -4.65
C ASN A 266 14.02 -10.49 -3.18
N ALA A 267 15.19 -10.64 -2.54
CA ALA A 267 15.30 -11.06 -1.14
C ALA A 267 14.59 -10.12 -0.14
N TYR A 268 14.36 -8.86 -0.52
CA TYR A 268 13.68 -7.87 0.29
C TYR A 268 12.18 -7.78 0.01
N SER A 269 11.68 -8.52 -1.00
CA SER A 269 10.26 -8.57 -1.34
C SER A 269 9.42 -9.13 -0.19
N LEU A 270 8.20 -8.63 -0.06
CA LEU A 270 7.29 -8.97 1.03
C LEU A 270 6.89 -10.46 1.07
N VAL A 271 6.95 -11.16 -0.07
CA VAL A 271 6.63 -12.59 -0.19
C VAL A 271 7.86 -13.49 -0.04
N GLY A 272 9.07 -12.93 -0.13
CA GLY A 272 10.31 -13.69 -0.26
C GLY A 272 10.49 -14.34 -1.63
N ASN A 273 11.62 -15.04 -1.83
CA ASN A 273 12.05 -15.56 -3.14
C ASN A 273 11.58 -16.99 -3.44
N THR A 274 10.45 -17.44 -2.90
CA THR A 274 10.15 -18.89 -2.86
C THR A 274 9.59 -19.46 -4.16
N ASN A 275 9.02 -18.65 -5.08
CA ASN A 275 8.32 -19.18 -6.26
C ASN A 275 8.39 -18.32 -7.54
N ALA A 276 9.36 -17.42 -7.68
CA ALA A 276 9.44 -16.49 -8.83
C ALA A 276 9.41 -17.19 -10.20
N SER A 277 10.08 -18.35 -10.31
CA SER A 277 10.20 -19.11 -11.57
C SER A 277 8.89 -19.70 -12.09
N ALA A 278 7.80 -19.66 -11.32
CA ALA A 278 6.51 -20.23 -11.69
C ALA A 278 5.61 -19.26 -12.47
N ILE A 279 5.93 -17.96 -12.49
CA ILE A 279 5.07 -16.95 -13.12
C ILE A 279 5.28 -16.99 -14.63
N GLN A 280 4.24 -17.37 -15.37
CA GLN A 280 4.26 -17.29 -16.83
C GLN A 280 4.32 -15.83 -17.26
N THR A 281 5.20 -15.51 -18.20
CA THR A 281 5.34 -14.16 -18.74
C THR A 281 4.72 -14.04 -20.13
N LYS A 282 4.10 -12.90 -20.40
CA LYS A 282 3.65 -12.46 -21.72
C LYS A 282 4.49 -11.25 -22.10
N ARG A 283 5.32 -11.39 -23.12
CA ARG A 283 6.07 -10.26 -23.66
C ARG A 283 5.12 -9.31 -24.39
N THR A 284 5.26 -8.02 -24.15
CA THR A 284 4.43 -7.02 -24.82
C THR A 284 4.82 -6.92 -26.29
N GLU A 285 3.81 -6.87 -27.16
CA GLU A 285 4.04 -6.65 -28.58
C GLU A 285 4.18 -5.16 -28.81
N ASP A 286 5.29 -4.74 -29.43
CA ASP A 286 5.47 -3.36 -29.84
C ASP A 286 4.52 -3.08 -31.03
N PRO A 287 3.48 -2.23 -30.87
CA PRO A 287 2.53 -1.95 -31.94
C PRO A 287 3.20 -1.31 -33.17
N ALA A 288 4.42 -0.79 -33.03
CA ALA A 288 5.23 -0.29 -34.14
C ALA A 288 5.82 -1.41 -35.02
N ALA A 289 6.19 -2.53 -34.41
CA ALA A 289 6.81 -3.64 -35.10
C ALA A 289 5.80 -4.34 -36.04
N THR A 290 4.54 -4.44 -35.61
CA THR A 290 3.47 -5.10 -36.38
C THR A 290 3.08 -4.35 -37.65
N LYS A 291 3.17 -3.01 -37.69
CA LYS A 291 2.86 -2.22 -38.89
C LYS A 291 3.90 -2.30 -40.01
N SER A 292 5.07 -2.89 -39.76
CA SER A 292 6.15 -2.98 -40.76
C SER A 292 6.07 -4.18 -41.71
N THR A 293 5.08 -5.08 -41.53
CA THR A 293 4.98 -6.32 -42.33
C THR A 293 3.81 -6.35 -43.32
N GLU A 294 2.91 -5.34 -43.31
CA GLU A 294 1.86 -5.24 -44.33
C GLU A 294 2.35 -4.41 -45.53
N GLN A 295 2.40 -5.05 -46.70
CA GLN A 295 2.88 -4.49 -47.96
C GLN A 295 2.16 -3.17 -48.31
N PRO A 296 2.88 -2.14 -48.81
CA PRO A 296 2.25 -0.89 -49.23
C PRO A 296 1.41 -1.14 -50.49
N SER A 297 0.09 -0.95 -50.40
CA SER A 297 -0.72 -0.66 -51.57
C SER A 297 -0.58 0.82 -51.88
N ASP A 298 0.09 1.14 -52.99
CA ASP A 298 0.23 2.49 -53.53
C ASP A 298 -1.14 3.19 -53.63
N GLY A 299 -1.31 4.26 -52.85
CA GLY A 299 -2.53 5.06 -52.89
C GLY A 299 -2.37 6.32 -52.04
N ASP A 300 -1.98 7.41 -52.71
CA ASP A 300 -1.91 8.78 -52.22
C ASP A 300 -3.06 9.13 -51.25
N LYS A 301 -2.71 9.72 -50.09
CA LYS A 301 -3.45 10.81 -49.44
C LYS A 301 -2.70 11.36 -48.22
N ASP A 302 -2.26 12.60 -48.38
CA ASP A 302 -1.97 13.56 -47.31
C ASP A 302 -3.15 13.65 -46.33
N MET A 303 -2.96 13.20 -45.09
CA MET A 303 -3.87 13.50 -43.97
C MET A 303 -3.03 13.61 -42.67
N ASP A 304 -2.91 14.85 -42.20
CA ASP A 304 -2.82 15.30 -40.80
C ASP A 304 -2.25 14.33 -39.75
N ILE A 305 -0.94 14.45 -39.52
CA ILE A 305 -0.22 13.89 -38.37
C ILE A 305 -0.36 14.85 -37.20
N GLU A 306 -1.48 14.84 -36.47
CA GLU A 306 -1.56 15.60 -35.20
C GLU A 306 -2.42 14.97 -34.08
N GLU A 307 -2.91 13.74 -34.22
CA GLU A 307 -3.49 12.98 -33.10
C GLU A 307 -2.68 11.72 -32.81
N LYS A 308 -1.60 11.88 -32.03
CA LYS A 308 -0.90 10.77 -31.41
C LYS A 308 -1.56 10.44 -30.07
N THR A 309 -2.64 9.67 -30.17
CA THR A 309 -3.34 9.01 -29.08
C THR A 309 -2.39 8.07 -28.29
N PRO A 310 -2.58 7.87 -26.98
CA PRO A 310 -1.73 7.01 -26.14
C PRO A 310 -1.52 5.61 -26.75
N GLY A 311 -0.26 5.23 -26.98
CA GLY A 311 0.14 4.00 -27.70
C GLY A 311 1.33 4.16 -28.67
N HIS A 312 2.15 5.20 -28.51
CA HIS A 312 3.25 5.52 -29.41
C HIS A 312 4.36 4.42 -29.47
N PRO A 313 4.93 4.12 -30.64
CA PRO A 313 6.08 3.22 -30.90
C PRO A 313 7.40 3.27 -30.09
N ALA A 314 7.50 4.02 -28.99
CA ALA A 314 8.80 4.29 -28.34
C ALA A 314 9.08 3.41 -27.10
N TYR A 315 8.24 2.40 -26.84
CA TYR A 315 8.06 1.85 -25.49
C TYR A 315 8.44 0.39 -25.44
N GLY A 316 9.74 0.13 -25.59
CA GLY A 316 10.34 -1.19 -25.80
C GLY A 316 9.64 -2.35 -25.08
N ALA A 317 9.50 -3.46 -25.79
CA ALA A 317 8.85 -4.67 -25.30
C ALA A 317 9.43 -5.13 -23.96
N PHE A 318 8.59 -5.21 -22.94
CA PHE A 318 8.91 -5.75 -21.62
C PHE A 318 7.95 -6.88 -21.25
N ASP A 319 8.33 -7.69 -20.26
CA ASP A 319 7.54 -8.83 -19.86
C ASP A 319 6.48 -8.42 -18.84
N LEU A 320 5.25 -8.89 -19.06
CA LEU A 320 4.14 -8.79 -18.13
C LEU A 320 3.82 -10.18 -17.55
N PRO A 321 3.18 -10.27 -16.37
CA PRO A 321 2.59 -11.53 -15.95
C PRO A 321 1.51 -11.96 -16.96
N ALA A 322 1.50 -13.23 -17.34
CA ALA A 322 0.46 -13.79 -18.21
C ALA A 322 -0.82 -14.14 -17.43
N THR A 323 -0.73 -14.16 -16.10
CA THR A 323 -1.83 -14.41 -15.18
C THR A 323 -2.52 -13.10 -14.78
N GLU A 324 -3.80 -13.19 -14.40
CA GLU A 324 -4.54 -12.07 -13.82
C GLU A 324 -3.84 -11.53 -12.57
N VAL A 325 -3.94 -10.22 -12.37
CA VAL A 325 -3.49 -9.54 -11.16
C VAL A 325 -4.70 -9.12 -10.33
N GLU A 326 -4.57 -9.27 -9.02
CA GLU A 326 -5.55 -8.81 -8.04
C GLU A 326 -5.20 -7.40 -7.58
N ILE A 327 -6.14 -6.47 -7.76
CA ILE A 327 -6.03 -5.05 -7.38
C ILE A 327 -6.93 -4.78 -6.19
N ILE A 328 -6.36 -4.42 -5.04
CA ILE A 328 -7.09 -4.15 -3.81
C ILE A 328 -6.87 -2.69 -3.39
N PRO A 329 -7.92 -1.88 -3.25
CA PRO A 329 -7.79 -0.49 -2.87
C PRO A 329 -7.36 -0.34 -1.41
N ILE A 330 -6.49 0.64 -1.16
CA ILE A 330 -5.98 1.04 0.13
C ILE A 330 -6.36 2.50 0.38
N LYS A 331 -7.25 2.71 1.35
CA LYS A 331 -7.78 4.01 1.77
C LYS A 331 -6.76 4.88 2.46
N PHE A 332 -5.87 4.27 3.23
CA PHE A 332 -4.93 5.00 4.07
C PHE A 332 -3.56 4.34 4.07
N LEU A 333 -2.61 4.98 3.40
CA LEU A 333 -1.19 4.71 3.59
C LEU A 333 -0.58 5.80 4.45
N SER A 334 0.20 5.40 5.45
CA SER A 334 0.97 6.34 6.27
C SER A 334 2.00 7.08 5.43
N PRO A 335 2.28 8.36 5.76
CA PRO A 335 3.32 9.11 5.06
C PRO A 335 4.68 8.53 5.44
N GLY A 336 5.55 8.33 4.46
CA GLY A 336 6.93 7.92 4.70
C GLY A 336 7.70 9.03 5.42
N LYS A 337 8.50 8.64 6.42
CA LYS A 337 9.42 9.52 7.16
C LYS A 337 10.88 9.25 6.78
N GLU A 338 11.25 7.98 6.69
CA GLU A 338 12.62 7.57 6.34
C GLU A 338 12.59 6.37 5.39
N CYS A 339 13.56 6.27 4.50
CA CYS A 339 13.72 5.15 3.59
C CYS A 339 15.19 4.84 3.37
N THR A 340 15.56 3.56 3.47
CA THR A 340 16.91 3.10 3.16
C THR A 340 16.91 2.37 1.82
N PHE A 341 17.79 2.79 0.92
CA PHE A 341 18.02 2.14 -0.37
C PHE A 341 19.32 1.36 -0.38
N THR A 342 19.26 0.12 -0.84
CA THR A 342 20.43 -0.73 -1.08
C THR A 342 20.79 -0.68 -2.57
N PRO A 343 22.00 -0.20 -2.94
CA PRO A 343 22.42 -0.18 -4.33
C PRO A 343 22.61 -1.59 -4.88
N THR A 344 22.04 -1.84 -6.07
CA THR A 344 22.28 -3.09 -6.80
C THR A 344 23.71 -3.15 -7.34
N ALA A 345 24.19 -4.35 -7.66
CA ALA A 345 25.52 -4.54 -8.25
C ALA A 345 25.70 -3.78 -9.58
N SER A 346 24.64 -3.62 -10.38
CA SER A 346 24.67 -2.83 -11.62
C SER A 346 24.86 -1.34 -11.33
N SER A 347 24.16 -0.79 -10.34
CA SER A 347 24.32 0.60 -9.90
C SER A 347 25.75 0.91 -9.45
N ILE A 348 26.36 0.00 -8.70
CA ILE A 348 27.74 0.17 -8.23
C ILE A 348 28.71 0.21 -9.42
N LYS A 349 28.56 -0.72 -10.38
CA LYS A 349 29.34 -0.74 -11.63
C LYS A 349 29.17 0.53 -12.45
N ASN A 350 27.97 1.11 -12.42
CA ASN A 350 27.65 2.37 -13.10
C ASN A 350 28.20 3.61 -12.37
N GLY A 351 28.95 3.44 -11.27
CA GLY A 351 29.58 4.53 -10.55
C GLY A 351 28.65 5.25 -9.58
N PHE A 352 27.68 4.55 -8.98
CA PHE A 352 26.74 5.15 -8.02
C PHE A 352 27.44 5.91 -6.89
N TYR A 353 28.49 5.34 -6.30
CA TYR A 353 29.27 6.00 -5.24
C TYR A 353 30.17 7.15 -5.73
N ALA A 354 30.37 7.31 -7.04
CA ALA A 354 31.10 8.45 -7.60
C ALA A 354 30.21 9.69 -7.79
N LEU A 355 28.90 9.56 -7.56
CA LEU A 355 27.97 10.67 -7.69
C LEU A 355 28.13 11.63 -6.50
N LYS A 356 28.37 12.91 -6.81
CA LYS A 356 28.18 14.00 -5.84
C LYS A 356 26.67 14.18 -5.60
N ASP A 357 26.30 14.30 -4.33
CA ASP A 357 24.93 14.59 -3.86
C ASP A 357 23.90 13.51 -4.22
N VAL A 358 24.22 12.23 -3.96
CA VAL A 358 23.33 11.09 -4.24
C VAL A 358 21.93 11.30 -3.65
N LYS A 359 21.86 11.71 -2.38
CA LYS A 359 20.58 11.89 -1.66
C LYS A 359 19.63 12.85 -2.40
N LEU A 360 20.14 14.00 -2.82
CA LEU A 360 19.36 15.01 -3.54
C LEU A 360 18.81 14.48 -4.87
N VAL A 361 19.60 13.67 -5.60
CA VAL A 361 19.17 13.06 -6.86
C VAL A 361 18.04 12.06 -6.62
N LEU A 362 18.15 11.27 -5.55
CA LEU A 362 17.13 10.28 -5.18
C LEU A 362 15.84 10.96 -4.76
N GLU A 363 15.90 11.95 -3.88
CA GLU A 363 14.73 12.73 -3.44
C GLU A 363 13.98 13.34 -4.64
N GLN A 364 14.71 13.98 -5.57
CA GLN A 364 14.11 14.57 -6.76
C GLN A 364 13.48 13.52 -7.69
N SER A 365 14.10 12.34 -7.81
CA SER A 365 13.58 11.25 -8.65
C SER A 365 12.33 10.63 -8.03
N LEU A 366 12.35 10.37 -6.73
CA LEU A 366 11.26 9.75 -5.97
C LEU A 366 9.99 10.61 -6.02
N ILE A 367 10.11 11.89 -5.68
CA ILE A 367 8.97 12.82 -5.63
C ILE A 367 8.23 12.91 -6.97
N ARG A 368 8.94 12.71 -8.10
CA ARG A 368 8.35 12.82 -9.44
C ARG A 368 7.73 11.52 -9.93
N THR A 369 8.40 10.40 -9.65
CA THR A 369 8.09 9.12 -10.27
C THR A 369 7.21 8.24 -9.39
N ARG A 370 7.32 8.34 -8.06
CA ARG A 370 6.68 7.42 -7.13
C ARG A 370 5.67 8.12 -6.23
N ALA A 371 4.52 7.50 -6.05
CA ALA A 371 3.52 7.90 -5.05
C ALA A 371 3.52 6.96 -3.83
N THR A 372 3.94 5.71 -4.00
CA THR A 372 4.12 4.70 -2.96
C THR A 372 5.49 4.05 -3.07
N LEU A 373 5.96 3.53 -1.93
CA LEU A 373 7.17 2.72 -1.84
C LEU A 373 6.85 1.46 -1.06
N SER A 374 7.14 0.29 -1.64
CA SER A 374 7.09 -0.99 -0.94
C SER A 374 8.48 -1.53 -0.69
N LYS A 375 8.65 -2.24 0.42
CA LYS A 375 9.88 -2.96 0.74
C LYS A 375 10.14 -4.03 -0.34
N GLY A 376 11.36 -4.04 -0.85
CA GLY A 376 11.78 -4.89 -1.95
C GLY A 376 11.48 -4.35 -3.34
N ASP A 377 10.78 -3.22 -3.50
CA ASP A 377 10.64 -2.64 -4.83
C ASP A 377 12.01 -2.15 -5.36
N VAL A 378 12.21 -2.28 -6.67
CA VAL A 378 13.39 -1.74 -7.36
C VAL A 378 13.05 -0.38 -7.96
N ILE A 379 13.79 0.64 -7.55
CA ILE A 379 13.64 2.01 -8.03
C ILE A 379 14.76 2.32 -9.00
N ARG A 380 14.37 2.67 -10.21
CA ARG A 380 15.28 3.17 -11.24
C ARG A 380 15.36 4.69 -11.15
N THR A 381 16.57 5.21 -10.99
CA THR A 381 16.85 6.65 -11.00
C THR A 381 17.84 6.99 -12.11
N TRP A 382 17.69 8.16 -12.73
CA TRP A 382 18.51 8.56 -13.87
C TRP A 382 19.34 9.80 -13.53
N ARG A 383 20.63 9.76 -13.87
CA ARG A 383 21.51 10.93 -13.77
C ARG A 383 22.51 10.95 -14.91
N ARG A 384 22.50 12.03 -15.69
CA ARG A 384 23.42 12.25 -16.83
C ARG A 384 23.43 11.08 -17.82
N GLY A 385 22.26 10.53 -18.14
CA GLY A 385 22.09 9.42 -19.09
C GLY A 385 22.48 8.04 -18.55
N VAL A 386 22.82 7.93 -17.27
CA VAL A 386 23.10 6.65 -16.60
C VAL A 386 21.97 6.32 -15.62
N SER A 387 21.47 5.09 -15.67
CA SER A 387 20.46 4.58 -14.74
C SER A 387 21.12 3.86 -13.55
N PHE A 388 20.51 4.03 -12.39
CA PHE A 388 20.86 3.37 -11.14
C PHE A 388 19.61 2.72 -10.56
N ASP A 389 19.61 1.40 -10.49
CA ASP A 389 18.59 0.58 -9.86
C ASP A 389 18.92 0.38 -8.38
N LEU A 390 18.00 0.73 -7.50
CA LEU A 390 18.15 0.67 -6.04
C LEU A 390 17.00 -0.12 -5.43
N ILE A 391 17.29 -0.97 -4.45
CA ILE A 391 16.27 -1.78 -3.77
C ILE A 391 15.83 -1.06 -2.49
N VAL A 392 14.52 -1.00 -2.25
CA VAL A 392 13.98 -0.48 -0.98
C VAL A 392 14.20 -1.51 0.13
N SER A 393 15.19 -1.30 1.00
CA SER A 393 15.54 -2.29 2.02
C SER A 393 14.85 -2.05 3.37
N LYS A 394 14.66 -0.79 3.76
CA LYS A 394 13.96 -0.39 5.00
C LYS A 394 13.06 0.82 4.75
N LEU A 395 11.92 0.87 5.44
CA LEU A 395 10.95 1.97 5.40
C LEU A 395 10.55 2.37 6.82
N ALA A 396 10.40 3.67 7.05
CA ALA A 396 9.86 4.26 8.26
C ALA A 396 8.77 5.28 7.89
N PRO A 397 7.82 5.62 8.77
CA PRO A 397 7.86 5.40 10.22
C PRO A 397 7.68 3.94 10.62
N ALA A 398 8.35 3.49 11.67
CA ALA A 398 8.05 2.19 12.29
C ALA A 398 6.63 2.12 12.90
N ASP A 399 5.87 3.22 12.85
CA ASP A 399 4.43 3.24 13.11
C ASP A 399 3.72 2.16 12.25
N TYR A 400 2.56 1.69 12.71
CA TYR A 400 1.85 0.49 12.24
C TYR A 400 1.79 0.22 10.73
N ALA A 401 1.87 1.21 9.83
CA ALA A 401 1.75 1.01 8.39
C ALA A 401 3.06 0.69 7.63
N ALA A 402 4.21 1.32 7.95
CA ALA A 402 5.48 0.94 7.28
C ALA A 402 5.98 -0.43 7.74
N ASP A 403 5.41 -0.86 8.85
CA ASP A 403 5.44 -2.17 9.44
C ASP A 403 4.84 -3.27 8.50
N TYR A 404 3.95 -2.92 7.58
CA TYR A 404 3.53 -3.82 6.49
C TYR A 404 4.40 -3.68 5.24
N GLY A 405 5.49 -2.92 5.35
CA GLY A 405 6.47 -2.69 4.30
C GLY A 405 5.97 -1.82 3.16
N VAL A 406 5.07 -0.86 3.43
CA VAL A 406 4.60 0.11 2.43
C VAL A 406 4.37 1.50 3.04
N VAL A 407 4.74 2.55 2.31
CA VAL A 407 4.49 3.96 2.69
C VAL A 407 4.05 4.81 1.49
N SER A 408 3.37 5.92 1.77
CA SER A 408 3.07 6.96 0.78
C SER A 408 4.21 7.99 0.71
N CYS A 409 4.57 8.40 -0.50
CA CYS A 409 5.59 9.43 -0.77
C CYS A 409 4.98 10.77 -1.21
N VAL A 410 3.66 10.87 -1.26
CA VAL A 410 2.99 12.09 -1.71
C VAL A 410 2.87 13.08 -0.55
N ASN A 411 3.39 14.29 -0.77
CA ASN A 411 3.44 15.37 0.21
C ASN A 411 4.19 14.98 1.50
N THR A 412 5.27 14.22 1.37
CA THR A 412 6.09 13.77 2.51
C THR A 412 7.52 14.26 2.40
N ASP A 413 8.09 14.70 3.52
CA ASP A 413 9.52 14.98 3.66
C ASP A 413 10.27 13.67 3.98
N LEU A 414 10.43 12.82 2.97
CA LEU A 414 11.07 11.50 3.12
C LEU A 414 12.59 11.66 3.24
N ASN A 415 13.16 11.31 4.40
CA ASN A 415 14.61 11.24 4.57
C ASN A 415 15.16 9.99 3.88
N VAL A 416 16.12 10.18 2.97
CA VAL A 416 16.70 9.09 2.18
C VAL A 416 18.08 8.73 2.71
N ASP A 417 18.23 7.46 3.07
CA ASP A 417 19.50 6.84 3.47
C ASP A 417 19.94 5.75 2.49
N ILE A 418 21.24 5.51 2.44
CA ILE A 418 21.86 4.53 1.54
C ILE A 418 22.45 3.43 2.40
N GLY A 419 21.89 2.23 2.28
CA GLY A 419 22.35 1.04 2.98
C GLY A 419 23.61 0.42 2.32
N PRO A 420 24.20 -0.59 2.98
CA PRO A 420 25.29 -1.37 2.40
C PRO A 420 24.84 -2.07 1.11
N PRO A 421 25.76 -2.36 0.18
CA PRO A 421 25.46 -3.01 -1.08
C PRO A 421 24.95 -4.44 -0.89
N GLU A 422 24.11 -4.89 -1.82
CA GLU A 422 23.53 -6.24 -1.80
C GLU A 422 24.62 -7.32 -1.82
N GLY A 423 24.55 -8.29 -0.90
CA GLY A 423 25.47 -9.43 -0.82
C GLY A 423 26.66 -9.27 0.13
N ILE A 424 26.85 -8.11 0.75
CA ILE A 424 27.79 -7.91 1.88
C ILE A 424 26.98 -7.84 3.18
N ALA A 425 26.04 -8.76 3.34
CA ALA A 425 25.24 -8.82 4.57
C ALA A 425 26.17 -9.08 5.76
N GLU A 426 26.07 -8.21 6.75
CA GLU A 426 26.72 -8.26 8.05
C GLU A 426 26.37 -9.60 8.74
N GLU A 427 27.21 -10.63 8.58
CA GLU A 427 27.16 -11.85 9.42
C GLU A 427 27.66 -11.59 10.85
N GLU A 428 28.05 -10.37 11.17
CA GLU A 428 28.55 -9.95 12.48
C GLU A 428 27.66 -8.83 13.03
N GLU A 429 26.74 -9.14 13.94
CA GLU A 429 26.28 -8.28 15.08
C GLU A 429 24.91 -8.64 15.70
N SER A 430 24.38 -9.86 15.52
CA SER A 430 23.28 -10.35 16.36
C SER A 430 23.75 -11.26 17.51
N GLY A 431 24.80 -10.84 18.24
CA GLY A 431 25.37 -11.61 19.34
C GLY A 431 25.86 -10.76 20.51
N ASN A 432 25.09 -10.76 21.61
CA ASN A 432 25.46 -10.38 22.97
C ASN A 432 25.90 -8.93 23.25
N ASN A 433 24.92 -8.08 23.59
CA ASN A 433 25.14 -7.01 24.55
C ASN A 433 24.82 -7.53 25.96
N ASP A 434 25.82 -8.12 26.62
CA ASP A 434 25.86 -8.08 28.08
C ASP A 434 27.31 -8.18 28.59
N ARG A 435 27.69 -7.22 29.43
CA ARG A 435 28.93 -7.06 30.23
C ARG A 435 30.15 -6.36 29.62
N LYS A 436 30.26 -5.09 30.01
CA LYS A 436 31.51 -4.38 30.35
C LYS A 436 32.41 -5.27 31.25
N PRO A 437 33.74 -5.31 31.03
CA PRO A 437 34.59 -4.60 31.98
C PRO A 437 35.81 -3.91 31.35
N GLU A 438 36.28 -2.91 32.09
CA GLU A 438 37.54 -2.17 31.95
C GLU A 438 38.75 -3.10 32.18
N ASN A 439 39.79 -3.04 31.33
CA ASN A 439 41.16 -2.76 31.78
C ASN A 439 42.15 -2.57 30.61
N GLU A 440 43.02 -1.58 30.76
CA GLU A 440 44.19 -1.30 29.92
C GLU A 440 45.27 -2.40 30.05
N GLN A 441 46.01 -2.70 28.96
CA GLN A 441 47.47 -2.52 28.90
C GLN A 441 48.07 -2.96 27.55
N THR A 442 48.63 -1.96 26.85
CA THR A 442 49.92 -1.95 26.12
C THR A 442 50.46 -3.23 25.47
N LEU A 443 50.68 -3.18 24.15
CA LEU A 443 51.99 -3.42 23.55
C LEU A 443 52.05 -2.93 22.08
N ASN A 444 53.11 -2.17 21.83
CA ASN A 444 53.53 -1.59 20.55
C ASN A 444 53.99 -2.69 19.57
N ASP A 445 53.75 -2.52 18.27
CA ASP A 445 54.81 -2.17 17.30
C ASP A 445 54.33 -2.17 15.84
N ALA A 446 54.99 -1.30 15.05
CA ALA A 446 55.09 -1.26 13.59
C ALA A 446 54.12 -0.38 12.77
N SER A 447 54.43 0.94 12.79
CA SER A 447 54.90 1.73 11.63
C SER A 447 53.99 1.93 10.39
N GLY A 448 53.57 3.19 10.15
CA GLY A 448 53.34 3.65 8.77
C GLY A 448 52.56 4.94 8.53
N ARG A 449 53.20 6.10 8.76
CA ARG A 449 52.92 7.46 8.19
C ARG A 449 51.67 8.23 8.66
N THR A 450 51.89 9.07 9.67
CA THR A 450 51.15 10.33 9.89
C THR A 450 51.85 11.49 9.17
N LEU A 451 51.09 12.27 8.41
CA LEU A 451 51.45 13.62 7.99
C LEU A 451 50.49 14.57 8.72
N ALA A 452 50.92 15.06 9.87
CA ALA A 452 50.39 16.29 10.45
C ALA A 452 51.41 17.37 10.17
N ASP A 453 51.02 18.38 9.39
CA ASP A 453 51.67 19.68 9.42
C ASP A 453 50.58 20.75 9.55
N ALA A 454 50.82 21.68 10.46
CA ALA A 454 49.86 22.60 11.00
C ALA A 454 49.38 23.63 9.96
N SER A 455 48.09 23.66 9.66
CA SER A 455 47.46 24.79 8.98
C SER A 455 46.80 25.72 10.00
N ILE A 456 47.48 26.83 10.22
CA ILE A 456 47.05 28.11 10.78
C ILE A 456 45.60 28.45 10.36
N PRO A 457 44.78 29.08 11.22
CA PRO A 457 43.44 29.53 10.85
C PRO A 457 43.54 30.58 9.73
N ALA A 458 43.13 30.18 8.52
CA ALA A 458 42.98 31.08 7.40
C ALA A 458 41.69 31.88 7.58
N ASP A 459 41.89 33.11 8.00
CA ASP A 459 41.03 34.27 7.80
C ASP A 459 40.57 34.33 6.33
N PHE A 460 39.30 34.01 6.05
CA PHE A 460 38.72 34.13 4.73
C PHE A 460 38.36 35.59 4.46
N GLY A 461 39.40 36.37 4.16
CA GLY A 461 39.30 37.67 3.51
C GLY A 461 39.59 37.57 2.00
N VAL A 462 38.88 38.41 1.24
CA VAL A 462 39.01 38.72 -0.19
C VAL A 462 38.18 37.85 -1.14
N THR A 463 36.88 38.13 -1.05
CA THR A 463 35.93 38.28 -2.15
C THR A 463 36.56 38.69 -3.50
N HIS A 464 36.20 37.97 -4.56
CA HIS A 464 36.29 38.50 -5.93
C HIS A 464 35.34 39.71 -6.03
N ALA A 465 35.89 40.91 -5.88
CA ALA A 465 35.21 42.16 -6.19
C ALA A 465 35.03 42.28 -7.71
N VAL A 466 34.03 41.58 -8.26
CA VAL A 466 33.28 42.16 -9.37
C VAL A 466 32.61 43.39 -8.76
N ARG A 467 32.88 44.58 -9.33
CA ARG A 467 32.14 45.81 -9.02
C ARG A 467 30.67 45.60 -9.38
N ALA A 468 29.94 44.87 -8.55
CA ALA A 468 28.50 44.89 -8.56
C ALA A 468 28.13 46.28 -8.07
N ASN A 469 27.57 47.08 -8.97
CA ASN A 469 26.89 48.31 -8.59
C ASN A 469 25.95 47.94 -7.44
N GLN A 470 26.23 48.42 -6.23
CA GLN A 470 25.32 48.26 -5.10
C GLN A 470 24.07 49.06 -5.46
N VAL A 471 23.10 48.38 -6.07
CA VAL A 471 21.80 48.96 -6.33
C VAL A 471 21.11 49.04 -4.98
N GLU A 472 20.95 50.27 -4.48
CA GLU A 472 20.24 50.54 -3.23
C GLU A 472 18.76 50.23 -3.43
N LEU A 473 18.28 49.15 -2.80
CA LEU A 473 16.89 48.70 -2.88
C LEU A 473 16.11 49.24 -1.68
N LEU A 474 14.88 49.71 -1.89
CA LEU A 474 13.98 50.22 -0.86
C LEU A 474 13.77 49.21 0.30
N PRO A 475 13.71 49.64 1.57
CA PRO A 475 13.55 48.73 2.71
C PRO A 475 12.26 47.89 2.59
N GLU A 476 12.33 46.62 3.03
CA GLU A 476 11.18 45.73 2.96
C GLU A 476 10.07 46.14 3.95
N PRO A 477 8.79 46.09 3.54
CA PRO A 477 7.67 46.28 4.45
C PRO A 477 7.67 45.23 5.58
N PRO A 478 7.26 45.59 6.81
CA PRO A 478 7.24 44.68 7.95
C PRO A 478 6.30 43.48 7.73
N GLU A 479 6.62 42.36 8.37
CA GLU A 479 5.92 41.08 8.13
C GLU A 479 4.41 41.12 8.39
N ASN A 480 4.01 41.97 9.33
CA ASN A 480 2.63 42.11 9.82
C ASN A 480 1.72 42.90 8.86
N GLU A 481 2.29 43.59 7.86
CA GLU A 481 1.53 44.41 6.90
C GLU A 481 1.18 43.58 5.66
N THR A 482 -0.09 43.20 5.51
CA THR A 482 -0.60 42.38 4.39
C THR A 482 -1.33 43.21 3.34
N THR A 483 -2.06 44.25 3.75
CA THR A 483 -2.81 45.13 2.85
C THR A 483 -1.86 46.05 2.08
N GLY A 484 -1.97 46.07 0.74
CA GLY A 484 -1.12 46.92 -0.11
C GLY A 484 0.32 46.43 -0.24
N VAL A 485 0.60 45.17 0.14
CA VAL A 485 1.91 44.54 0.01
C VAL A 485 1.84 43.39 -1.01
N CYS A 486 2.76 43.38 -1.97
CA CYS A 486 2.96 42.31 -2.92
C CYS A 486 4.27 41.58 -2.62
N ILE A 487 4.19 40.25 -2.51
CA ILE A 487 5.34 39.35 -2.41
C ILE A 487 5.76 38.97 -3.82
N VAL A 488 6.88 39.51 -4.27
CA VAL A 488 7.44 39.24 -5.59
C VAL A 488 8.45 38.11 -5.49
N GLN A 489 8.25 37.06 -6.28
CA GLN A 489 9.23 35.98 -6.46
C GLN A 489 9.77 35.98 -7.88
N ILE A 490 11.07 36.20 -8.04
CA ILE A 490 11.73 36.23 -9.35
C ILE A 490 12.54 34.94 -9.52
N ARG A 491 12.34 34.26 -10.65
CA ARG A 491 13.12 33.09 -11.07
C ARG A 491 14.00 33.45 -12.28
N GLY A 492 15.31 33.43 -12.07
CA GLY A 492 16.31 33.52 -13.12
C GLY A 492 16.57 32.18 -13.80
N ARG A 493 17.40 32.20 -14.85
CA ARG A 493 17.91 30.97 -15.48
C ARG A 493 18.94 30.31 -14.54
N GLY A 494 18.63 29.11 -14.08
CA GLY A 494 19.46 28.31 -13.16
C GLY A 494 18.75 28.04 -11.83
N SER A 495 18.96 26.85 -11.26
CA SER A 495 18.29 26.40 -10.02
C SER A 495 18.58 27.28 -8.81
N ASN A 496 19.69 28.04 -8.83
CA ASN A 496 20.18 28.80 -7.69
C ASN A 496 19.89 30.32 -7.80
N ASN A 497 19.25 30.76 -8.89
CA ASN A 497 19.04 32.17 -9.18
C ASN A 497 17.58 32.58 -8.96
N SER A 498 17.06 32.36 -7.75
CA SER A 498 15.73 32.84 -7.37
C SER A 498 15.78 33.72 -6.15
N GLY A 499 15.00 34.80 -6.16
CA GLY A 499 14.87 35.71 -5.03
C GLY A 499 13.40 36.00 -4.72
N ARG A 500 13.11 36.29 -3.46
CA ARG A 500 11.78 36.67 -2.97
C ARG A 500 11.91 37.94 -2.14
N ARG A 501 11.04 38.92 -2.37
CA ARG A 501 11.04 40.21 -1.65
C ARG A 501 9.63 40.79 -1.52
N ARG A 502 9.37 41.50 -0.43
CA ARG A 502 8.10 42.24 -0.20
C ARG A 502 8.21 43.67 -0.75
N PHE A 503 7.19 44.11 -1.47
CA PHE A 503 7.07 45.47 -1.99
C PHE A 503 5.74 46.09 -1.59
N ARG A 504 5.73 47.37 -1.19
CA ARG A 504 4.50 48.16 -1.05
C ARG A 504 4.06 48.62 -2.43
N ILE A 505 2.88 48.20 -2.90
CA ILE A 505 2.44 48.40 -4.29
C ILE A 505 2.24 49.88 -4.67
N SER A 506 1.92 50.72 -3.68
CA SER A 506 1.65 52.16 -3.86
C SER A 506 2.92 53.01 -3.91
N THR A 507 4.03 52.54 -3.32
CA THR A 507 5.28 53.31 -3.23
C THR A 507 6.41 52.74 -4.09
N ALA A 508 6.43 51.41 -4.27
CA ALA A 508 7.45 50.76 -5.09
C ALA A 508 7.15 51.00 -6.58
N THR A 509 8.20 51.24 -7.34
CA THR A 509 8.13 51.51 -8.78
C THR A 509 8.58 50.30 -9.61
N ILE A 510 8.24 50.30 -10.90
CA ILE A 510 8.73 49.28 -11.83
C ILE A 510 10.26 49.28 -11.90
N LYS A 511 10.91 50.45 -11.76
CA LYS A 511 12.37 50.55 -11.66
C LYS A 511 12.93 49.75 -10.46
N ASP A 512 12.27 49.78 -9.31
CA ASP A 512 12.70 49.04 -8.12
C ASP A 512 12.57 47.52 -8.31
N LEU A 513 11.52 47.08 -9.02
CA LEU A 513 11.32 45.69 -9.39
C LEU A 513 12.43 45.18 -10.34
N PHE A 514 12.81 45.97 -11.35
CA PHE A 514 13.90 45.65 -12.27
C PHE A 514 15.28 45.73 -11.62
N ALA A 515 15.46 46.65 -10.68
CA ALA A 515 16.65 46.72 -9.83
C ALA A 515 16.82 45.41 -9.04
N PHE A 516 15.75 44.92 -8.39
CA PHE A 516 15.76 43.64 -7.67
C PHE A 516 16.00 42.44 -8.61
N ALA A 517 15.39 42.44 -9.80
CA ALA A 517 15.66 41.40 -10.80
C ALA A 517 17.14 41.39 -11.25
N SER A 518 17.74 42.57 -11.37
CA SER A 518 19.14 42.74 -11.75
C SER A 518 20.10 42.21 -10.68
N THR A 519 19.75 42.26 -9.39
CA THR A 519 20.58 41.66 -8.33
C THR A 519 20.52 40.13 -8.33
N ILE A 520 19.45 39.55 -8.87
CA ILE A 520 19.27 38.09 -9.01
C ILE A 520 19.90 37.57 -10.31
N SER A 521 19.89 38.38 -11.37
CA SER A 521 20.49 38.03 -12.66
C SER A 521 22.01 38.23 -12.63
N ILE A 522 22.77 37.13 -12.72
CA ILE A 522 24.25 37.17 -12.82
C ILE A 522 24.72 37.72 -14.19
N ALA A 523 23.82 37.90 -15.16
CA ALA A 523 24.18 38.34 -16.50
C ALA A 523 24.28 39.87 -16.55
N GLY A 524 25.50 40.38 -16.74
CA GLY A 524 25.83 41.81 -16.87
C GLY A 524 25.29 42.52 -18.13
N ASP A 525 24.40 41.88 -18.88
CA ASP A 525 23.80 42.44 -20.08
C ASP A 525 22.42 42.98 -19.69
N GLY A 526 22.31 44.31 -19.55
CA GLY A 526 21.17 45.04 -18.99
C GLY A 526 19.87 45.02 -19.82
N HIS A 527 19.68 44.03 -20.70
CA HIS A 527 18.49 43.87 -21.53
C HIS A 527 17.80 42.54 -21.19
N PHE A 528 16.82 42.61 -20.29
CA PHE A 528 15.92 41.50 -19.99
C PHE A 528 14.50 42.03 -19.78
N LYS A 529 13.52 41.15 -19.94
CA LYS A 529 12.12 41.40 -19.61
C LYS A 529 11.64 40.47 -18.50
N LEU A 530 10.69 40.96 -17.71
CA LEU A 530 10.05 40.16 -16.66
C LEU A 530 8.70 39.66 -17.16
N VAL A 531 8.44 38.36 -16.97
CA VAL A 531 7.22 37.74 -17.50
C VAL A 531 6.49 36.96 -16.42
N THR A 532 5.18 37.17 -16.28
CA THR A 532 4.30 36.36 -15.41
C THR A 532 3.82 35.10 -16.13
N ARG A 533 3.43 34.06 -15.39
CA ARG A 533 2.97 32.79 -16.01
C ARG A 533 1.52 32.82 -16.49
N PHE A 534 0.59 33.27 -15.65
CA PHE A 534 -0.83 33.23 -15.97
C PHE A 534 -1.63 34.35 -15.25
N PRO A 535 -2.31 35.25 -15.98
CA PRO A 535 -2.12 35.49 -17.41
C PRO A 535 -0.67 35.92 -17.70
N ARG A 536 -0.14 35.54 -18.87
CA ARG A 536 1.21 35.93 -19.29
C ARG A 536 1.22 37.42 -19.61
N LYS A 537 1.89 38.21 -18.78
CA LYS A 537 2.13 39.64 -18.96
C LYS A 537 3.63 39.86 -19.08
N GLU A 538 4.04 40.68 -20.04
CA GLU A 538 5.44 41.03 -20.27
C GLU A 538 5.68 42.46 -19.76
N PHE A 539 6.73 42.62 -18.97
CA PHE A 539 7.15 43.90 -18.42
C PHE A 539 8.52 44.23 -19.03
N MET A 540 8.62 45.40 -19.66
CA MET A 540 9.84 45.95 -20.25
C MET A 540 10.02 47.39 -19.79
N LEU A 541 11.25 47.77 -19.45
CA LEU A 541 11.61 49.13 -19.05
C LEU A 541 11.89 49.96 -20.31
N SER A 542 11.11 51.00 -20.59
CA SER A 542 11.43 51.90 -21.71
C SER A 542 12.49 52.94 -21.33
N SER A 543 13.46 53.15 -22.23
CA SER A 543 14.34 54.32 -22.20
C SER A 543 13.88 55.43 -23.16
N SER A 544 12.98 55.13 -24.12
CA SER A 544 12.66 56.00 -25.26
C SER A 544 11.16 56.27 -25.51
N GLY A 545 10.27 55.91 -24.58
CA GLY A 545 8.82 56.20 -24.71
C GLY A 545 8.07 55.34 -25.74
N GLU A 546 8.56 54.12 -25.98
CA GLU A 546 7.94 53.14 -26.88
C GLU A 546 6.57 52.66 -26.36
N LYS A 547 5.66 52.34 -27.28
CA LYS A 547 4.20 52.31 -27.04
C LYS A 547 3.70 51.15 -26.15
N ASP A 548 4.53 50.17 -25.82
CA ASP A 548 4.13 48.98 -25.03
C ASP A 548 5.04 48.71 -23.83
N CYS A 549 5.71 49.76 -23.34
CA CYS A 549 6.67 49.66 -22.25
C CYS A 549 6.21 50.48 -21.04
N TYR A 550 6.55 50.00 -19.84
CA TYR A 550 6.26 50.70 -18.60
C TYR A 550 7.26 51.84 -18.40
N LYS A 551 6.80 52.95 -17.81
CA LYS A 551 7.70 54.04 -17.40
C LYS A 551 8.42 53.62 -16.12
N PRO A 552 9.71 53.95 -15.95
CA PRO A 552 10.45 53.60 -14.74
C PRO A 552 9.78 54.06 -13.44
N GLU A 553 9.04 55.18 -13.51
CA GLU A 553 8.38 55.82 -12.37
C GLU A 553 6.97 55.29 -12.09
N ASP A 554 6.43 54.40 -12.95
CA ASP A 554 5.11 53.80 -12.73
C ASP A 554 5.17 52.93 -11.46
N THR A 555 4.15 53.07 -10.60
CA THR A 555 4.03 52.24 -9.40
C THR A 555 3.66 50.82 -9.79
N LEU A 556 3.95 49.85 -8.91
CA LEU A 556 3.54 48.46 -9.16
C LEU A 556 2.00 48.35 -9.32
N GLU A 557 1.25 49.15 -8.55
CA GLU A 557 -0.20 49.26 -8.66
C GLU A 557 -0.65 49.78 -10.04
N SER A 558 -0.04 50.85 -10.56
CA SER A 558 -0.39 51.40 -11.89
C SER A 558 0.00 50.46 -13.03
N ALA A 559 1.00 49.60 -12.82
CA ALA A 559 1.37 48.53 -13.74
C ALA A 559 0.44 47.30 -13.67
N GLY A 560 -0.57 47.31 -12.78
CA GLY A 560 -1.54 46.23 -12.63
C GLY A 560 -1.03 45.03 -11.84
N ILE A 561 -0.06 45.25 -10.94
CA ILE A 561 0.40 44.29 -9.93
C ILE A 561 -0.37 44.59 -8.64
N THR A 562 -1.24 43.66 -8.24
CA THR A 562 -2.09 43.79 -7.04
C THR A 562 -1.39 43.24 -5.80
N ASP A 563 -2.02 43.38 -4.64
CA ASP A 563 -1.62 42.70 -3.41
C ASP A 563 -1.66 41.16 -3.56
N GLY A 564 -0.87 40.46 -2.74
CA GLY A 564 -0.73 39.00 -2.78
C GLY A 564 0.65 38.53 -3.23
N GLN A 565 0.73 37.40 -3.93
CA GLN A 565 1.99 36.82 -4.40
C GLN A 565 2.03 36.76 -5.93
N VAL A 566 3.09 37.33 -6.52
CA VAL A 566 3.30 37.33 -7.97
C VAL A 566 4.66 36.73 -8.30
N MET A 567 4.67 35.80 -9.25
CA MET A 567 5.87 35.14 -9.73
C MET A 567 6.29 35.68 -11.10
N PHE A 568 7.53 36.11 -11.22
CA PHE A 568 8.15 36.57 -12.46
C PHE A 568 9.27 35.62 -12.90
N MET A 569 9.41 35.49 -14.22
CA MET A 569 10.53 34.83 -14.87
C MET A 569 11.35 35.87 -15.63
N ILE A 570 12.67 35.76 -15.55
CA ILE A 570 13.58 36.61 -16.32
C ILE A 570 13.75 35.98 -17.71
N GLU A 571 13.24 36.65 -18.74
CA GLU A 571 13.47 36.31 -20.14
C GLU A 571 14.49 37.29 -20.74
N ARG A 572 15.46 36.79 -21.49
CA ARG A 572 16.37 37.64 -22.26
C ARG A 572 15.65 38.06 -23.54
N THR A 573 15.64 39.37 -23.79
CA THR A 573 15.17 39.98 -25.03
C THR A 573 16.23 39.93 -26.10
#